data_AF-A0AAD3MBY1-F1
#
_entry.id   AF-A0AAD3MBY1-F1
#
_cell.length_a   1.000
_cell.length_b   1.000
_cell.length_c   1.000
_cell.angle_alpha   90.00
_cell.angle_beta   90.00
_cell.angle_gamma   90.00
#
_symmetry.space_group_name_H-M   'P 1'
#
loop_
_entity.id
_entity.type
_entity.pdbx_description
1 polymer ?
#
loop_
_entity_poly.entity_id
_entity_poly.type
_entity_poly.pdbx_seq_one_letter_code
_entity_poly.pdbx_strand_id
1 'polypeptide(L)'
;MLGEDTFNRAKLLNVGYTEALKDAEYDCFIFSDVDLIPMDDRNLYHCYDQPRHFAIAMDKFGFRLPYAGYFGGVSGLSKKQFLKINGFPNEYWGWGGEDDDIYNR
;
A
#
# COMPACT_ATOMS: atom_id res chain seq x y z
N MET A 1 11.58 -1.27 -25.56
CA MET A 1 10.14 -0.93 -25.38
C MET A 1 10.02 -0.12 -24.09
N LEU A 2 8.88 0.50 -23.78
CA LEU A 2 8.66 1.03 -22.42
C LEU A 2 8.23 -0.14 -21.51
N GLY A 3 8.69 -0.15 -20.25
CA GLY A 3 8.31 -1.15 -19.26
C GLY A 3 9.15 -2.43 -19.24
N GLU A 4 10.38 -2.42 -19.77
CA GLU A 4 11.31 -3.55 -19.70
C GLU A 4 12.26 -3.49 -18.49
N ASP A 5 12.31 -2.34 -17.79
CA ASP A 5 13.09 -2.17 -16.58
C ASP A 5 12.45 -2.87 -15.37
N THR A 6 13.25 -3.10 -14.34
CA THR A 6 12.79 -3.71 -13.08
C THR A 6 11.63 -2.93 -12.47
N PHE A 7 10.58 -3.63 -12.08
CA PHE A 7 9.42 -3.04 -11.42
C PHE A 7 9.79 -2.42 -10.07
N ASN A 8 9.18 -1.28 -9.75
CA ASN A 8 9.33 -0.61 -8.46
C ASN A 8 7.95 -0.22 -7.93
N ARG A 9 7.41 -1.08 -7.07
CA ARG A 9 6.06 -0.96 -6.54
C ARG A 9 5.89 0.32 -5.71
N ALA A 10 6.68 0.48 -4.64
CA ALA A 10 6.59 1.62 -3.73
C ALA A 10 6.72 2.98 -4.46
N LYS A 11 7.61 3.08 -5.45
CA LYS A 11 7.76 4.31 -6.25
C LYS A 11 6.53 4.62 -7.09
N LEU A 12 5.90 3.61 -7.70
CA LEU A 12 4.65 3.83 -8.45
C LEU A 12 3.49 4.24 -7.54
N LEU A 13 3.45 3.73 -6.31
CA LEU A 13 2.46 4.15 -5.30
C LEU A 13 2.67 5.63 -4.89
N ASN A 14 3.92 6.08 -4.74
CA ASN A 14 4.24 7.51 -4.54
C ASN A 14 3.78 8.39 -5.71
N VAL A 15 3.98 7.91 -6.94
CA VAL A 15 3.49 8.60 -8.15
C VAL A 15 1.96 8.69 -8.11
N GLY A 16 1.27 7.59 -7.82
CA GLY A 16 -0.19 7.56 -7.70
C GLY A 16 -0.72 8.56 -6.66
N TYR A 17 -0.11 8.63 -5.49
CA TYR A 17 -0.44 9.64 -4.47
C TYR A 17 -0.30 11.07 -5.01
N THR A 18 0.82 11.36 -5.68
CA THR A 18 1.14 12.70 -6.19
C THR A 18 0.22 13.12 -7.34
N GLU A 19 -0.04 12.22 -8.28
CA GLU A 19 -0.88 12.51 -9.44
C GLU A 19 -2.36 12.60 -9.07
N ALA A 20 -2.86 11.74 -8.17
CA ALA A 20 -4.25 11.81 -7.71
C ALA A 20 -4.58 13.17 -7.08
N LEU A 21 -3.65 13.77 -6.35
CA LEU A 21 -3.82 15.09 -5.74
C LEU A 21 -3.88 16.25 -6.75
N LYS A 22 -3.52 16.02 -8.02
CA LYS A 22 -3.71 17.01 -9.09
C LYS A 22 -5.14 17.02 -9.61
N ASP A 23 -5.84 15.89 -9.49
CA ASP A 23 -7.22 15.74 -9.95
C ASP A 23 -8.23 16.24 -8.92
N ALA A 24 -8.01 15.94 -7.63
CA ALA A 24 -8.89 16.40 -6.54
C ALA A 24 -8.20 16.41 -5.17
N GLU A 25 -8.84 17.05 -4.20
CA GLU A 25 -8.42 17.01 -2.80
C GLU A 25 -8.85 15.68 -2.15
N TYR A 26 -7.99 14.68 -2.26
CA TYR A 26 -8.14 13.41 -1.55
C TYR A 26 -7.47 13.45 -0.17
N ASP A 27 -8.19 12.97 0.84
CA ASP A 27 -7.68 12.87 2.22
C ASP A 27 -7.32 11.42 2.63
N CYS A 28 -7.71 10.44 1.82
CA CYS A 28 -7.46 9.02 2.06
C CYS A 28 -6.96 8.33 0.80
N PHE A 29 -5.91 7.53 0.96
CA PHE A 29 -5.24 6.81 -0.13
C PHE A 29 -5.22 5.33 0.20
N ILE A 30 -5.77 4.52 -0.70
CA ILE A 30 -5.74 3.07 -0.61
C ILE A 30 -4.76 2.55 -1.67
N PHE A 31 -3.75 1.84 -1.22
CA PHE A 31 -2.72 1.24 -2.06
C PHE A 31 -3.03 -0.25 -2.16
N SER A 32 -3.34 -0.73 -3.36
CA SER A 32 -3.80 -2.09 -3.60
C SER A 32 -2.99 -2.76 -4.68
N ASP A 33 -2.53 -3.98 -4.41
CA ASP A 33 -2.12 -4.89 -5.47
C ASP A 33 -3.35 -5.25 -6.32
N VAL A 34 -3.14 -5.36 -7.63
CA VAL A 34 -4.22 -5.58 -8.61
C VAL A 34 -4.82 -6.99 -8.55
N ASP A 35 -4.09 -7.93 -7.96
CA ASP A 35 -4.45 -9.35 -7.86
C ASP A 35 -5.12 -9.72 -6.52
N LEU A 36 -5.43 -8.74 -5.68
CA LEU A 36 -6.10 -8.95 -4.39
C LEU A 36 -7.53 -8.40 -4.41
N ILE A 37 -8.49 -9.30 -4.16
CA ILE A 37 -9.92 -8.97 -4.12
C ILE A 37 -10.47 -9.26 -2.72
N PRO A 38 -11.15 -8.30 -2.05
CA PRO A 38 -11.76 -8.56 -0.75
C PRO A 38 -12.91 -9.56 -0.88
N MET A 39 -12.94 -10.54 0.02
CA MET A 39 -14.00 -11.57 0.05
C MET A 39 -15.24 -11.15 0.84
N ASP A 40 -15.18 -10.00 1.52
CA ASP A 40 -16.20 -9.51 2.44
C ASP A 40 -16.29 -7.98 2.33
N ASP A 41 -17.47 -7.47 1.99
CA ASP A 41 -17.74 -6.04 1.79
C ASP A 41 -17.73 -5.24 3.10
N ARG A 42 -17.76 -5.94 4.25
CA ARG A 42 -17.57 -5.32 5.57
C ARG A 42 -16.12 -4.89 5.81
N ASN A 43 -15.18 -5.33 4.96
CA ASN A 43 -13.83 -4.77 4.92
C ASN A 43 -13.86 -3.43 4.18
N LEU A 44 -14.31 -2.37 4.86
CA LEU A 44 -14.53 -1.05 4.26
C LEU A 44 -13.21 -0.37 3.88
N TYR A 45 -13.05 -0.03 2.59
CA TYR A 45 -11.85 0.62 2.04
C TYR A 45 -11.86 2.13 2.36
N HIS A 46 -11.50 2.47 3.59
CA HIS A 46 -11.39 3.84 4.08
C HIS A 46 -10.26 3.97 5.09
N CYS A 47 -9.80 5.20 5.33
CA CYS A 47 -8.72 5.50 6.26
C CYS A 47 -9.25 5.73 7.68
N TYR A 48 -8.40 5.51 8.68
CA TYR A 48 -8.73 5.69 10.09
C TYR A 48 -7.63 6.50 10.78
N ASP A 49 -7.75 6.72 12.09
CA ASP A 49 -6.76 7.46 12.89
C ASP A 49 -5.35 6.84 12.87
N GLN A 50 -5.26 5.52 12.62
CA GLN A 50 -4.03 4.78 12.40
C GLN A 50 -3.97 4.23 10.96
N PRO A 51 -2.76 4.01 10.40
CA PRO A 51 -2.60 3.30 9.13
C PRO A 51 -3.34 1.97 9.16
N ARG A 52 -4.04 1.65 8.06
CA ARG A 52 -4.91 0.47 7.99
C ARG A 52 -4.29 -0.58 7.09
N HIS A 53 -4.18 -1.81 7.58
CA HIS A 53 -3.89 -2.99 6.77
C HIS A 53 -5.20 -3.72 6.45
N PHE A 54 -5.50 -3.93 5.16
CA PHE A 54 -6.76 -4.57 4.72
C PHE A 54 -6.56 -6.04 4.35
N ALA A 55 -5.38 -6.40 3.84
CA ALA A 55 -5.06 -7.75 3.37
C ALA A 55 -4.55 -8.67 4.51
N ILE A 56 -5.28 -8.73 5.64
CA ILE A 56 -4.83 -9.44 6.86
C ILE A 56 -4.94 -10.98 6.79
N ALA A 57 -5.78 -11.50 5.89
CA ALA A 57 -6.10 -12.92 5.77
C ALA A 57 -6.24 -13.30 4.29
N MET A 58 -5.11 -13.43 3.60
CA MET A 58 -5.08 -13.85 2.18
C MET A 58 -5.09 -15.37 2.05
N ASP A 59 -5.76 -15.88 1.02
CA ASP A 59 -5.85 -17.30 0.69
C ASP A 59 -4.47 -17.93 0.42
N LYS A 60 -3.57 -17.21 -0.26
CA LYS A 60 -2.18 -17.64 -0.53
C LYS A 60 -1.34 -17.90 0.73
N PHE A 61 -1.77 -17.36 1.88
CA PHE A 61 -1.15 -17.58 3.18
C PHE A 61 -2.03 -18.41 4.13
N GLY A 62 -3.03 -19.11 3.59
CA GLY A 62 -3.94 -19.94 4.38
C GLY A 62 -4.82 -19.14 5.34
N PHE A 63 -5.24 -17.93 4.92
CA PHE A 63 -6.04 -16.99 5.72
C PHE A 63 -5.39 -16.61 7.05
N ARG A 64 -4.06 -16.56 7.09
CA ARG A 64 -3.27 -16.14 8.24
C ARG A 64 -2.31 -15.03 7.84
N LEU A 65 -2.10 -14.11 8.77
CA LEU A 65 -1.08 -13.09 8.61
C LEU A 65 0.31 -13.75 8.64
N PRO A 66 1.21 -13.47 7.68
CA PRO A 66 2.53 -14.09 7.64
C PRO A 66 3.37 -13.82 8.90
N TYR A 67 3.33 -12.59 9.41
CA TYR A 67 3.96 -12.14 10.65
C TYR A 67 3.34 -10.82 11.12
N ALA A 68 3.52 -10.45 12.39
CA ALA A 68 2.82 -9.33 13.02
C ALA A 68 3.07 -7.95 12.36
N GLY A 69 4.24 -7.75 11.76
CA GLY A 69 4.62 -6.52 11.05
C GLY A 69 4.31 -6.52 9.55
N TYR A 70 3.61 -7.52 9.03
CA TYR A 70 3.32 -7.60 7.61
C TYR A 70 2.32 -6.51 7.20
N PHE A 71 2.72 -5.63 6.27
CA PHE A 71 1.91 -4.50 5.81
C PHE A 71 1.68 -4.48 4.28
N GLY A 72 1.98 -5.59 3.61
CA GLY A 72 1.84 -5.73 2.15
C GLY A 72 0.44 -6.07 1.66
N GLY A 73 0.28 -6.13 0.35
CA GLY A 73 -0.99 -6.43 -0.31
C GLY A 73 -1.89 -5.21 -0.49
N VAL A 74 -2.66 -4.88 0.54
CA VAL A 74 -3.57 -3.73 0.53
C VAL A 74 -3.50 -2.96 1.84
N SER A 75 -3.18 -1.66 1.75
CA SER A 75 -3.05 -0.75 2.89
C SER A 75 -3.67 0.62 2.62
N GLY A 76 -3.98 1.34 3.70
CA GLY A 76 -4.65 2.64 3.65
C GLY A 76 -4.00 3.64 4.58
N LEU A 77 -3.66 4.81 4.04
CA LEU A 77 -3.10 5.93 4.80
C LEU A 77 -3.87 7.20 4.46
N SER A 78 -4.20 7.97 5.49
CA SER A 78 -4.63 9.35 5.32
C SER A 78 -3.49 10.19 4.74
N LYS A 79 -3.84 11.31 4.10
CA LYS A 79 -2.87 12.30 3.62
C LYS A 79 -1.84 12.69 4.68
N LYS A 80 -2.32 12.91 5.92
CA LYS A 80 -1.49 13.26 7.07
C LYS A 80 -0.53 12.12 7.46
N GLN A 81 -1.00 10.88 7.49
CA GLN A 81 -0.15 9.72 7.80
C GLN A 81 0.92 9.52 6.74
N PHE A 82 0.55 9.59 5.45
CA PHE A 82 1.47 9.43 4.33
C PHE A 82 2.57 10.50 4.33
N LEU A 83 2.22 11.76 4.56
CA LEU A 83 3.20 12.85 4.67
C LEU A 83 4.10 12.71 5.91
N LYS A 84 3.56 12.20 7.02
CA LYS A 84 4.33 12.02 8.26
C LYS A 84 5.51 11.05 8.08
N ILE A 85 5.34 10.03 7.23
CA ILE A 85 6.39 9.03 6.93
C ILE A 85 7.24 9.39 5.70
N ASN A 86 7.04 10.59 5.13
CA ASN A 86 7.69 11.02 3.88
C ASN A 86 7.42 10.05 2.70
N GLY A 87 6.18 9.55 2.60
CA GLY A 87 5.79 8.56 1.60
C GLY A 87 6.54 7.23 1.72
N PHE A 88 6.52 6.45 0.65
CA PHE A 88 7.15 5.13 0.57
C PHE A 88 8.59 5.23 0.03
N PRO A 89 9.49 4.24 0.27
CA PRO A 89 10.84 4.25 -0.27
C PRO A 89 10.85 4.18 -1.81
N ASN A 90 11.85 4.77 -2.46
CA ASN A 90 12.00 4.76 -3.92
C ASN A 90 13.12 3.84 -4.41
N GLU A 91 13.87 3.24 -3.48
CA GLU A 91 15.11 2.52 -3.73
C GLU A 91 14.89 1.01 -3.94
N TYR A 92 13.68 0.51 -3.69
CA TYR A 92 13.32 -0.91 -3.84
C TYR A 92 12.98 -1.24 -5.29
N TRP A 93 13.97 -1.76 -6.02
CA TRP A 93 13.80 -2.28 -7.37
C TRP A 93 13.70 -3.82 -7.31
N GLY A 94 12.56 -4.36 -7.73
CA GLY A 94 12.23 -5.77 -7.64
C GLY A 94 11.20 -6.06 -6.54
N TRP A 95 11.10 -7.32 -6.15
CA TRP A 95 10.11 -7.79 -5.18
C TRP A 95 10.70 -7.91 -3.78
N GLY A 96 10.09 -7.22 -2.81
CA GLY A 96 10.23 -7.50 -1.39
C GLY A 96 10.98 -6.44 -0.58
N GLY A 97 10.60 -6.34 0.69
CA GLY A 97 11.21 -5.50 1.72
C GLY A 97 10.73 -4.06 1.77
N GLU A 98 10.03 -3.57 0.75
CA GLU A 98 9.50 -2.20 0.73
C GLU A 98 8.32 -2.07 1.71
N ASP A 99 7.47 -3.09 1.81
CA ASP A 99 6.34 -3.12 2.75
C ASP A 99 6.80 -3.13 4.22
N ASP A 100 7.93 -3.79 4.50
CA ASP A 100 8.54 -3.82 5.83
C ASP A 100 9.18 -2.46 6.18
N ASP A 101 9.81 -1.78 5.21
CA ASP A 101 10.28 -0.40 5.42
C ASP A 101 9.12 0.54 5.71
N ILE A 102 8.01 0.41 4.96
CA ILE A 102 6.79 1.18 5.20
C ILE A 102 6.25 0.94 6.61
N TYR A 103 6.24 -0.31 7.10
CA TYR A 103 5.82 -0.63 8.46
C TYR A 103 6.71 0.02 9.54
N ASN A 104 8.01 0.19 9.27
CA ASN A 104 8.96 0.74 10.21
C ASN A 104 8.98 2.28 10.28
N ARG A 105 8.31 2.98 9.36
CA ARG A 105 8.21 4.45 9.33
C ARG A 105 7.02 4.96 10.16
#